data_AF-A0A658NKX5-F1
#
_entry.id   AF-A0A658NKX5-F1
#
_cell.length_a   1.000
_cell.length_b   1.000
_cell.length_c   1.000
_cell.angle_alpha   90.00
_cell.angle_beta   90.00
_cell.angle_gamma   90.00
#
_symmetry.space_group_name_H-M   'P 1'
#
loop_
_entity.id
_entity.type
_entity.pdbx_description
1 polymer ?
#
loop_
_entity_poly.entity_id
_entity_poly.type
_entity_poly.pdbx_seq_one_letter_code
_entity_poly.pdbx_strand_id
1 'polypeptide(L)'
;KGWTAPAEIDGHKVEGFWRAHQVPITDPKTSPAHLQLLEQWLRSYRPEELCDADGVPVAELRAFAPSGPRRMGANPHANGGMLKRA
;
A
#
# COMPACT_ATOMS: atom_id res chain seq x y z
N LYS A 1 -6.57 5.32 11.73
CA LYS A 1 -7.03 4.39 10.67
C LYS A 1 -7.11 5.16 9.37
N GLY A 2 -6.70 4.59 8.23
CA GLY A 2 -6.63 5.33 6.97
C GLY A 2 -5.55 6.40 6.93
N TRP A 3 -4.42 6.18 7.60
CA TRP A 3 -3.34 7.17 7.66
C TRP A 3 -2.82 7.47 6.26
N THR A 4 -2.63 8.76 5.94
CA THR A 4 -2.26 9.33 4.62
C THR A 4 -3.34 9.27 3.54
N ALA A 5 -4.53 8.75 3.85
CA ALA A 5 -5.68 8.87 2.97
C ALA A 5 -6.21 10.32 2.95
N PRO A 6 -7.04 10.70 1.98
CA PRO A 6 -7.76 11.96 2.04
C PRO A 6 -8.45 12.15 3.39
N ALA A 7 -8.28 13.33 3.99
CA ALA A 7 -8.86 13.62 5.30
C ALA A 7 -10.39 13.60 5.27
N GLU A 8 -10.97 14.02 4.15
CA GLU A 8 -12.40 14.11 3.90
C GLU A 8 -12.73 13.71 2.47
N ILE A 9 -13.88 13.05 2.28
CA ILE A 9 -14.44 12.67 0.98
C ILE A 9 -15.95 12.95 1.04
N ASP A 10 -16.47 13.69 0.06
CA ASP A 10 -17.90 14.07 -0.04
C ASP A 10 -18.48 14.67 1.27
N GLY A 11 -17.72 15.53 1.96
CA GLY A 11 -18.17 16.14 3.22
C GLY A 11 -18.05 15.23 4.45
N HIS A 12 -17.49 14.03 4.29
CA HIS A 12 -17.37 13.04 5.36
C HIS A 12 -15.91 12.78 5.73
N LYS A 13 -15.61 12.88 7.03
CA LYS A 13 -14.29 12.53 7.57
C LYS A 13 -13.93 11.06 7.25
N VAL A 14 -12.71 10.86 6.74
CA VAL A 14 -12.15 9.55 6.37
C VAL A 14 -10.87 9.24 7.16
N GLU A 15 -9.81 10.05 7.04
CA GLU A 15 -8.59 9.83 7.81
C GLU A 15 -8.85 9.90 9.31
N GLY A 16 -8.28 8.94 10.05
CA GLY A 16 -8.50 8.81 11.48
C GLY A 16 -9.91 8.36 11.84
N PHE A 17 -10.70 7.87 10.89
CA PHE A 17 -12.12 7.53 11.10
C PHE A 17 -12.49 6.13 10.62
N TRP A 18 -13.67 5.64 11.01
CA TRP A 18 -14.12 4.27 10.68
C TRP A 18 -14.40 4.09 9.19
N ARG A 19 -14.76 5.16 8.46
CA ARG A 19 -15.00 5.13 7.01
C ARG A 19 -13.78 4.68 6.21
N ALA A 20 -12.57 4.91 6.72
CA ALA A 20 -11.35 4.40 6.11
C ALA A 20 -11.12 2.88 6.30
N HIS A 21 -12.11 2.11 6.78
CA HIS A 21 -11.93 0.69 7.05
C HIS A 21 -11.92 -0.19 5.80
N GLN A 22 -12.83 0.05 4.88
CA GLN A 22 -12.91 -0.71 3.64
C GLN A 22 -12.43 0.16 2.48
N VAL A 23 -13.35 0.56 1.60
CA VAL A 23 -13.04 1.33 0.38
C VAL A 23 -13.50 2.77 0.60
N PRO A 24 -12.58 3.73 0.82
CA PRO A 24 -12.95 5.11 1.11
C PRO A 24 -13.43 5.90 -0.13
N ILE A 25 -12.98 5.53 -1.33
CA ILE A 25 -13.42 6.09 -2.62
C ILE A 25 -14.19 5.01 -3.36
N THR A 26 -15.53 5.05 -3.33
CA THR A 26 -16.36 3.90 -3.72
C THR A 26 -16.70 3.82 -5.20
N ASP A 27 -16.62 4.92 -5.95
CA ASP A 27 -17.02 4.95 -7.36
C ASP A 27 -16.03 5.70 -8.29
N PRO A 28 -14.73 5.36 -8.29
CA PRO A 28 -13.78 5.97 -9.21
C PRO A 28 -14.04 5.57 -10.68
N LYS A 29 -14.85 4.54 -10.94
CA LYS A 29 -15.13 4.07 -12.31
C LYS A 29 -16.13 4.97 -13.03
N THR A 30 -17.17 5.45 -12.33
CA THR A 30 -18.25 6.21 -12.98
C THR A 30 -18.32 7.67 -12.54
N SER A 31 -17.71 8.04 -11.42
CA SER A 31 -17.56 9.43 -10.98
C SER A 31 -16.19 10.01 -11.34
N PRO A 32 -16.11 10.99 -12.27
CA PRO A 32 -14.85 11.66 -12.61
C PRO A 32 -14.19 12.36 -11.41
N ALA A 33 -14.99 12.87 -10.48
CA ALA A 33 -14.48 13.51 -9.26
C ALA A 33 -13.80 12.50 -8.34
N HIS A 34 -14.38 11.30 -8.18
CA HIS A 34 -13.77 10.21 -7.41
C HIS A 34 -12.52 9.66 -8.09
N LEU A 35 -12.51 9.59 -9.43
CA LEU A 35 -11.31 9.20 -10.19
C LEU A 35 -10.17 10.19 -9.97
N GLN A 36 -10.44 11.49 -10.06
CA GLN A 36 -9.44 12.53 -9.83
C GLN A 36 -8.90 12.51 -8.39
N LEU A 37 -9.78 12.28 -7.41
CA LEU A 37 -9.38 12.14 -6.01
C LEU A 37 -8.49 10.92 -5.79
N LEU A 38 -8.83 9.77 -6.41
CA LEU A 38 -8.01 8.58 -6.37
C LEU A 38 -6.63 8.82 -7.01
N GLU A 39 -6.59 9.48 -8.16
CA GLU A 39 -5.33 9.83 -8.83
C GLU A 39 -4.46 10.73 -7.97
N GLN A 40 -5.03 11.80 -7.39
CA GLN A 40 -4.28 12.70 -6.49
C GLN A 40 -3.71 11.95 -5.29
N TRP A 41 -4.51 11.06 -4.69
CA TRP A 41 -4.04 10.27 -3.56
C TRP A 41 -2.89 9.33 -3.96
N LEU A 42 -3.01 8.60 -5.07
CA LEU A 42 -1.93 7.73 -5.55
C LEU A 42 -0.67 8.51 -5.92
N ARG A 43 -0.80 9.67 -6.57
CA ARG A 43 0.32 10.54 -6.92
C ARG A 43 0.98 11.21 -5.72
N SER A 44 0.27 11.36 -4.59
CA SER A 44 0.86 11.92 -3.36
C SER A 44 2.04 11.10 -2.83
N TYR A 45 2.11 9.81 -3.19
CA TYR A 45 3.23 8.94 -2.85
C TYR A 45 4.43 9.08 -3.79
N ARG A 46 4.34 9.87 -4.87
CA ARG A 46 5.39 10.11 -5.87
C ARG A 46 5.94 8.80 -6.46
N PRO A 47 5.08 7.98 -7.11
CA PRO A 47 5.49 6.67 -7.65
C PRO A 47 6.69 6.74 -8.59
N GLU A 48 6.88 7.86 -9.29
CA GLU A 48 8.03 8.15 -10.14
C GLU A 48 9.38 8.24 -9.41
N GLU A 49 9.38 8.50 -8.10
CA GLU A 49 10.57 8.44 -7.25
C GLU A 49 10.79 7.05 -6.64
N LEU A 50 9.75 6.20 -6.65
CA LEU A 50 9.74 4.91 -5.97
C LEU A 50 9.97 3.73 -6.93
N CYS A 51 9.59 3.88 -8.20
CA CYS A 51 9.72 2.89 -9.24
C CYS A 51 10.44 3.46 -10.47
N ASP A 52 11.23 2.63 -11.14
CA ASP A 52 11.82 2.96 -12.43
C ASP A 52 10.82 2.85 -13.60
N ALA A 53 11.28 3.14 -14.81
CA ALA A 53 10.45 3.14 -16.02
C ALA A 53 9.85 1.76 -16.37
N ASP A 54 10.44 0.68 -15.88
CA ASP A 54 9.94 -0.70 -16.06
C ASP A 54 8.96 -1.11 -14.94
N GLY A 55 8.67 -0.20 -14.01
CA GLY A 55 7.79 -0.43 -12.86
C GLY A 55 8.46 -1.20 -11.73
N VAL A 56 9.80 -1.30 -11.72
CA VAL A 56 10.55 -1.99 -10.66
C VAL A 56 10.88 -0.99 -9.55
N PRO A 57 10.75 -1.36 -8.25
CA PRO A 57 11.17 -0.48 -7.17
C PRO A 57 12.65 -0.09 -7.27
N VAL A 58 12.95 1.18 -6.98
CA VAL A 58 14.33 1.71 -7.05
C VAL A 58 15.30 0.91 -6.17
N ALA A 59 16.58 0.90 -6.53
CA ALA A 59 17.60 0.03 -5.94
C ALA A 59 17.73 0.24 -4.42
N GLU A 60 17.61 1.48 -3.95
CA GLU A 60 17.69 1.89 -2.55
C GLU A 60 16.60 1.22 -1.70
N LEU A 61 15.37 1.16 -2.22
CA LEU A 61 14.26 0.48 -1.53
C LEU A 61 14.48 -1.03 -1.45
N ARG A 62 15.04 -1.62 -2.52
CA ARG A 62 15.35 -3.06 -2.56
C ARG A 62 16.50 -3.44 -1.64
N ALA A 63 17.49 -2.57 -1.48
CA ALA A 63 18.63 -2.78 -0.59
C ALA A 63 18.28 -2.70 0.90
N PHE A 64 17.19 -2.00 1.25
CA PHE A 64 16.74 -1.85 2.63
C PHE A 64 16.17 -3.14 3.24
N ALA A 65 15.52 -3.98 2.42
CA ALA A 65 14.88 -5.19 2.90
C ALA A 65 15.91 -6.29 3.28
N PRO A 66 15.66 -7.10 4.32
CA PRO A 66 16.51 -8.24 4.62
C PRO A 66 16.52 -9.26 3.47
N SER A 67 17.58 -10.05 3.36
CA SER A 67 17.72 -11.10 2.34
C SER A 67 17.48 -12.51 2.91
N GLY A 68 17.21 -13.46 2.01
CA GLY A 68 17.12 -14.89 2.35
C GLY A 68 16.06 -15.21 3.42
N PRO A 69 16.36 -16.10 4.39
CA PRO A 69 15.41 -16.55 5.42
C PRO A 69 15.17 -15.52 6.53
N ARG A 70 15.84 -14.35 6.50
CA ARG A 70 15.55 -13.24 7.43
C ARG A 70 14.33 -12.42 7.00
N ARG A 71 13.85 -12.57 5.77
CA ARG A 71 12.60 -11.95 5.31
C ARG A 71 11.42 -12.56 6.05
N MET A 72 10.48 -11.74 6.51
CA MET A 72 9.30 -12.21 7.27
C MET A 72 8.54 -13.33 6.53
N GLY A 73 8.28 -13.17 5.23
CA GLY A 73 7.57 -14.18 4.42
C GLY A 73 8.39 -15.42 4.04
N ALA A 74 9.71 -15.42 4.27
CA ALA A 74 10.59 -16.55 3.99
C ALA A 74 11.20 -17.18 5.25
N ASN A 75 10.82 -16.67 6.43
CA ASN A 75 11.32 -17.17 7.69
C ASN A 75 10.76 -18.58 7.92
N PRO A 76 11.58 -19.60 8.23
CA PRO A 76 11.09 -20.96 8.43
C PRO A 76 10.12 -21.07 9.62
N HIS A 77 10.15 -20.14 10.58
CA HIS A 77 9.16 -20.07 11.65
C HIS A 77 7.78 -19.60 11.15
N ALA A 78 7.72 -18.86 10.04
CA ALA A 78 6.48 -18.54 9.35
C ALA A 78 5.97 -19.70 8.46
N ASN A 79 6.78 -20.76 8.28
CA ASN A 79 6.40 -21.99 7.59
C ASN A 79 6.88 -23.22 8.38
N GLY A 80 6.20 -23.48 9.50
CA GLY A 80 6.63 -24.50 10.48
C GLY A 80 6.79 -25.92 9.93
N GLY A 81 6.21 -26.25 8.77
CA GLY A 81 6.44 -27.51 8.08
C GLY A 81 7.92 -27.76 7.73
N MET A 82 8.70 -26.71 7.49
CA MET A 82 10.14 -26.80 7.20
C MET A 82 11.00 -27.14 8.42
N LEU A 83 10.47 -26.94 9.62
CA LEU A 83 11.19 -27.14 10.88
C LEU A 83 10.86 -28.46 11.56
N LYS A 84 9.80 -29.16 11.12
CA LYS A 84 9.43 -30.47 11.65
C LYS A 84 10.55 -31.47 11.37
N ARG A 85 10.94 -32.22 12.40
CA ARG A 85 11.76 -33.43 12.28
C ARG A 85 10.87 -34.61 12.64
N ALA A 86 10.91 -35.67 11.83
CA ALA A 86 10.17 -36.91 12.05
C ALA A 86 10.72 -37.70 13.24
#